data_AF-A0A1V4CKI5-F1
#
_entry.id   AF-A0A1V4CKI5-F1
#
_cell.length_a   1.000
_cell.length_b   1.000
_cell.length_c   1.000
_cell.angle_alpha   90.00
_cell.angle_beta   90.00
_cell.angle_gamma   90.00
#
_symmetry.space_group_name_H-M   'P 1'
#
loop_
_entity.id
_entity.type
_entity.pdbx_description
1 polymer ?
#
loop_
_entity_poly.entity_id
_entity_poly.type
_entity_poly.pdbx_seq_one_letter_code
_entity_poly.pdbx_strand_id
1 'polypeptide(L)'
;MDSFRTDTSAEIASVAARLVVDEGLEYATAKRRAARQLGLSPSRTPWPDNQAVEEAVREHIAIFCADTQPVELRALRELALVWMERLAAFRPHLCGAVWHGTATRHSDIYVQLYCDDPKSAEWALLDQRVEYHPGTAASDAQGDPVEALTLRLRCEALGQWVLLHLLVLDHDALRGALRPDAQGRRPRGDAQEVRALLAADSGSQRAAA
;
A
#
# COMPACT_ATOMS: atom_id res chain seq x y z
N MET A 1 9.54 14.59 31.43
CA MET A 1 9.53 15.33 30.14
C MET A 1 9.43 14.39 28.93
N ASP A 2 9.87 13.13 29.04
CA ASP A 2 9.79 12.13 27.96
C ASP A 2 8.39 11.53 27.74
N SER A 3 7.62 11.35 28.82
CA SER A 3 6.24 10.80 28.77
C SER A 3 5.30 11.66 27.90
N PHE A 4 5.36 13.00 28.02
CA PHE A 4 4.50 13.90 27.24
C PHE A 4 4.83 13.89 25.74
N ARG A 5 6.10 13.74 25.36
CA ARG A 5 6.50 13.66 23.94
C ARG A 5 6.07 12.36 23.29
N THR A 6 6.10 11.28 24.06
CA THR A 6 5.64 9.96 23.63
C THR A 6 4.12 9.95 23.42
N ASP A 7 3.39 10.61 24.32
CA ASP A 7 1.93 10.77 24.25
C ASP A 7 1.49 11.55 23.00
N THR A 8 2.14 12.69 22.70
CA THR A 8 1.85 13.47 21.49
C THR A 8 2.18 12.70 20.19
N SER A 9 3.26 11.92 20.16
CA SER A 9 3.60 11.10 18.99
C SER A 9 2.53 10.03 18.72
N ALA A 10 2.05 9.38 19.79
CA ALA A 10 0.98 8.39 19.71
C ALA A 10 -0.35 9.03 19.26
N GLU A 11 -0.66 10.23 19.76
CA GLU A 11 -1.85 10.98 19.34
C GLU A 11 -1.80 11.33 17.83
N ILE A 12 -0.64 11.77 17.32
CA ILE A 12 -0.45 11.99 15.88
C ILE A 12 -0.64 10.69 15.11
N ALA A 13 -0.11 9.56 15.60
CA ALA A 13 -0.26 8.26 14.95
C ALA A 13 -1.72 7.83 14.88
N SER A 14 -2.48 8.01 15.96
CA SER A 14 -3.93 7.71 16.02
C SER A 14 -4.75 8.57 15.05
N VAL A 15 -4.51 9.88 15.02
CA VAL A 15 -5.19 10.78 14.07
C VAL A 15 -4.78 10.49 12.63
N ALA A 16 -3.51 10.19 12.38
CA ALA A 16 -3.02 9.80 11.07
C ALA A 16 -3.64 8.48 10.61
N ALA A 17 -3.78 7.49 11.51
CA ALA A 17 -4.39 6.20 11.21
C ALA A 17 -5.83 6.37 10.72
N ARG A 18 -6.64 7.20 11.38
CA ARG A 18 -7.98 7.55 10.89
C ARG A 18 -7.95 8.13 9.47
N LEU A 19 -7.04 9.07 9.20
CA LEU A 19 -6.91 9.68 7.88
C LEU A 19 -6.46 8.68 6.80
N VAL A 20 -5.64 7.69 7.16
CA VAL A 20 -5.23 6.60 6.26
C VAL A 20 -6.44 5.71 5.95
N VAL A 21 -7.16 5.27 7.00
CA VAL A 21 -8.25 4.29 6.88
C VAL A 21 -9.49 4.87 6.19
N ASP A 22 -9.90 6.07 6.59
CA ASP A 22 -11.16 6.69 6.16
C ASP A 22 -11.03 7.53 4.89
N GLU A 23 -9.83 8.05 4.61
CA GLU A 23 -9.59 8.96 3.48
C GLU A 23 -8.54 8.44 2.48
N GLY A 24 -7.88 7.30 2.76
CA GLY A 24 -6.88 6.74 1.86
C GLY A 24 -5.59 7.56 1.77
N LEU A 25 -5.27 8.39 2.78
CA LEU A 25 -4.08 9.23 2.70
C LEU A 25 -2.79 8.44 2.92
N GLU A 26 -1.79 8.73 2.09
CA GLU A 26 -0.41 8.27 2.31
C GLU A 26 0.16 8.74 3.66
N TYR A 27 0.96 7.90 4.31
CA TYR A 27 1.44 8.12 5.69
C TYR A 27 2.09 9.49 5.91
N ALA A 28 2.92 9.95 4.96
CA ALA A 28 3.59 11.24 5.08
C ALA A 28 2.61 12.42 5.07
N THR A 29 1.54 12.33 4.27
CA THR A 29 0.49 13.33 4.17
C THR A 29 -0.46 13.24 5.37
N ALA A 30 -0.82 12.01 5.77
CA ALA A 30 -1.64 11.74 6.96
C ALA A 30 -0.98 12.30 8.23
N LYS A 31 0.31 12.03 8.45
CA LYS A 31 1.07 12.59 9.58
C LYS A 31 1.04 14.12 9.58
N ARG A 32 1.36 14.75 8.44
CA ARG A 32 1.38 16.22 8.33
C ARG A 32 0.01 16.84 8.60
N ARG A 33 -1.06 16.22 8.10
CA ARG A 33 -2.44 16.67 8.33
C ARG A 33 -2.88 16.43 9.78
N ALA A 34 -2.51 15.31 10.38
CA ALA A 34 -2.77 15.00 11.79
C ALA A 34 -2.12 16.04 12.71
N ALA A 35 -0.83 16.33 12.53
CA ALA A 35 -0.13 17.36 13.31
C ALA A 35 -0.80 18.74 13.19
N ARG A 36 -1.28 19.10 11.99
CA ARG A 36 -2.04 20.34 11.77
C ARG A 36 -3.40 20.34 12.49
N GLN A 37 -4.12 19.22 12.49
CA GLN A 37 -5.40 19.09 13.22
C GLN A 37 -5.22 19.23 14.74
N LEU A 38 -4.08 18.76 15.25
CA LEU A 38 -3.70 18.86 16.66
C LEU A 38 -3.08 20.22 17.04
N GLY A 39 -3.00 21.18 16.10
CA GLY A 39 -2.42 22.51 16.36
C GLY A 39 -0.90 22.49 16.62
N LEU A 40 -0.19 21.45 16.20
CA LEU A 40 1.24 21.28 16.43
C LEU A 40 2.08 22.00 15.37
N SER A 41 3.18 22.63 15.78
CA SER A 41 4.12 23.24 14.84
C SER A 41 5.08 22.20 14.26
N PRO A 42 5.40 22.23 12.96
CA PRO A 42 6.29 21.24 12.34
C PRO A 42 7.68 21.14 12.98
N SER A 43 8.20 22.24 13.53
CA SER A 43 9.55 22.32 14.11
C SER A 43 9.67 21.71 15.50
N ARG A 44 8.55 21.47 16.20
CA ARG A 44 8.53 20.88 17.55
C ARG A 44 7.73 19.59 17.63
N THR A 45 7.25 19.10 16.49
CA THR A 45 6.42 17.89 16.42
C THR A 45 7.28 16.63 16.63
N PRO A 46 6.97 15.79 17.62
CA PRO A 46 7.55 14.46 17.73
C PRO A 46 6.90 13.56 16.67
N TRP A 47 7.50 13.48 15.48
CA TRP A 47 6.93 12.71 14.38
C TRP A 47 6.96 11.21 14.69
N PRO A 48 5.82 10.50 14.58
CA PRO A 48 5.81 9.05 14.66
C PRO A 48 6.54 8.47 13.45
N ASP A 49 7.25 7.37 13.68
CA ASP A 49 7.79 6.56 12.60
C ASP A 49 6.65 5.82 11.86
N ASN A 50 6.99 5.13 10.78
CA ASN A 50 5.97 4.44 9.98
C ASN A 50 5.41 3.20 10.71
N GLN A 51 6.16 2.61 11.65
CA GLN A 51 5.70 1.46 12.43
C GLN A 51 4.61 1.88 13.42
N ALA A 52 4.78 2.99 14.13
CA ALA A 52 3.78 3.53 15.05
C ALA A 52 2.49 3.89 14.31
N VAL A 53 2.58 4.46 13.10
CA VAL A 53 1.40 4.73 12.27
C VAL A 53 0.74 3.44 11.80
N GLU A 54 1.52 2.44 11.35
CA GLU A 54 0.95 1.15 10.93
C GLU A 54 0.23 0.43 12.06
N GLU A 55 0.79 0.43 13.28
CA GLU A 55 0.16 -0.15 14.46
C GLU A 55 -1.16 0.55 14.78
N ALA A 56 -1.16 1.89 14.78
CA ALA A 56 -2.38 2.67 14.98
C ALA A 56 -3.43 2.42 13.88
N VAL A 57 -3.00 2.18 12.63
CA VAL A 57 -3.90 1.78 11.52
C VAL A 57 -4.53 0.42 11.80
N ARG A 58 -3.75 -0.57 12.25
CA ARG A 58 -4.27 -1.91 12.61
C ARG A 58 -5.28 -1.82 13.76
N GLU A 59 -4.98 -1.04 14.79
CA GLU A 59 -5.90 -0.81 15.91
C GLU A 59 -7.19 -0.13 15.44
N HIS A 60 -7.08 0.92 14.60
CA HIS A 60 -8.24 1.61 14.06
C HIS A 60 -9.14 0.68 13.23
N ILE A 61 -8.54 -0.14 12.36
CA ILE A 61 -9.28 -1.15 11.58
C ILE A 61 -9.97 -2.16 12.49
N ALA A 62 -9.29 -2.65 13.53
CA ALA A 62 -9.85 -3.63 14.45
C ALA A 62 -11.04 -3.09 15.24
N ILE A 63 -11.07 -1.78 15.53
CA ILE A 63 -12.15 -1.14 16.29
C ILE A 63 -13.32 -0.76 15.37
N PHE A 64 -13.05 -0.18 14.19
CA PHE A 64 -14.06 0.49 13.38
C PHE A 64 -14.41 -0.23 12.07
N CYS A 65 -13.55 -1.14 11.59
CA CYS A 65 -13.67 -1.77 10.27
C CYS A 65 -13.52 -3.30 10.32
N ALA A 66 -13.65 -3.93 11.49
CA ALA A 66 -13.42 -5.36 11.67
C ALA A 66 -14.27 -6.23 10.73
N ASP A 67 -15.52 -5.83 10.49
CA ASP A 67 -16.47 -6.59 9.67
C ASP A 67 -16.34 -6.31 8.17
N THR A 68 -15.90 -5.11 7.78
CA THR A 68 -15.85 -4.67 6.37
C THR A 68 -14.49 -4.91 5.75
N GLN A 69 -13.41 -4.64 6.49
CA GLN A 69 -12.05 -4.64 5.97
C GLN A 69 -11.59 -5.98 5.39
N PRO A 70 -11.92 -7.16 5.97
CA PRO A 70 -11.50 -8.44 5.40
C PRO A 70 -12.05 -8.68 3.99
N VAL A 71 -13.30 -8.26 3.74
CA VAL A 71 -13.93 -8.38 2.41
C VAL A 71 -13.31 -7.39 1.44
N GLU A 72 -13.05 -6.16 1.89
CA GLU A 72 -12.42 -5.13 1.06
C GLU A 72 -10.98 -5.49 0.66
N LEU A 73 -10.17 -5.96 1.63
CA LEU A 73 -8.80 -6.39 1.42
C LEU A 73 -8.75 -7.55 0.40
N ARG A 74 -9.65 -8.52 0.54
CA ARG A 74 -9.75 -9.64 -0.40
C ARG A 74 -10.03 -9.13 -1.82
N ALA A 75 -11.01 -8.25 -1.99
CA ALA A 75 -11.37 -7.69 -3.29
C ALA A 75 -10.20 -6.96 -3.96
N LEU A 76 -9.42 -6.21 -3.18
CA LEU A 76 -8.22 -5.52 -3.68
C LEU A 76 -7.11 -6.51 -4.06
N ARG A 77 -6.89 -7.57 -3.28
CA ARG A 77 -5.91 -8.63 -3.59
C ARG A 77 -6.29 -9.41 -4.85
N GLU A 78 -7.57 -9.73 -5.04
CA GLU A 78 -8.05 -10.37 -6.26
C GLU A 78 -7.85 -9.48 -7.49
N LEU A 79 -8.18 -8.18 -7.38
CA LEU A 79 -7.95 -7.22 -8.46
C LEU A 79 -6.46 -7.06 -8.79
N ALA A 80 -5.61 -6.99 -7.76
CA ALA A 80 -4.16 -6.93 -7.93
C ALA A 80 -3.64 -8.17 -8.67
N LEU A 81 -4.07 -9.37 -8.24
CA LEU A 81 -3.61 -10.64 -8.81
C LEU A 81 -3.91 -10.73 -10.32
N VAL A 82 -5.10 -10.30 -10.76
CA VAL A 82 -5.45 -10.28 -12.19
C VAL A 82 -4.43 -9.48 -13.00
N TRP A 83 -4.02 -8.31 -12.49
CA TRP A 83 -3.02 -7.48 -13.16
C TRP A 83 -1.60 -8.02 -13.05
N MET A 84 -1.25 -8.63 -11.92
CA MET A 84 0.03 -9.30 -11.76
C MET A 84 0.17 -10.48 -12.75
N GLU A 85 -0.89 -11.23 -13.01
CA GLU A 85 -0.87 -12.30 -14.02
C GLU A 85 -0.76 -11.75 -15.44
N ARG A 86 -1.49 -10.67 -15.73
CA ARG A 86 -1.43 -9.97 -17.02
C ARG A 86 -0.06 -9.38 -17.33
N LEU A 87 0.67 -8.96 -16.30
CA LEU A 87 1.99 -8.33 -16.38
C LEU A 87 3.12 -9.26 -15.93
N ALA A 88 2.90 -10.58 -15.96
CA ALA A 88 3.84 -11.58 -15.43
C ALA A 88 5.26 -11.47 -16.04
N ALA A 89 5.39 -11.00 -17.28
CA ALA A 89 6.67 -10.74 -17.94
C ALA A 89 7.57 -9.76 -17.17
N PHE A 90 6.98 -8.86 -16.37
CA PHE A 90 7.68 -7.84 -15.60
C PHE A 90 7.85 -8.20 -14.12
N ARG A 91 7.70 -9.49 -13.77
CA ARG A 91 7.95 -10.03 -12.41
C ARG A 91 7.25 -9.20 -11.32
N PRO A 92 5.93 -9.02 -11.37
CA PRO A 92 5.22 -8.09 -10.51
C PRO A 92 5.22 -8.52 -9.04
N HIS A 93 5.42 -7.56 -8.13
CA HIS A 93 5.35 -7.77 -6.68
C HIS A 93 4.38 -6.78 -6.03
N LEU A 94 3.39 -7.29 -5.31
CA LEU A 94 2.43 -6.50 -4.55
C LEU A 94 3.10 -5.95 -3.28
N CYS A 95 2.91 -4.66 -3.00
CA CYS A 95 3.42 -4.01 -1.79
C CYS A 95 2.37 -3.10 -1.13
N GLY A 96 2.75 -2.41 -0.06
CA GLY A 96 1.89 -1.43 0.62
C GLY A 96 0.75 -2.07 1.41
N ALA A 97 -0.32 -1.33 1.63
CA ALA A 97 -1.42 -1.72 2.52
C ALA A 97 -2.10 -3.04 2.10
N VAL A 98 -2.24 -3.29 0.79
CA VAL A 98 -2.88 -4.50 0.25
C VAL A 98 -2.03 -5.74 0.55
N TRP A 99 -0.70 -5.61 0.49
CA TRP A 99 0.22 -6.66 0.91
C TRP A 99 0.20 -6.86 2.42
N HIS A 100 0.40 -5.79 3.20
CA HIS A 100 0.51 -5.85 4.67
C HIS A 100 -0.81 -6.15 5.41
N GLY A 101 -1.93 -6.19 4.69
CA GLY A 101 -3.24 -6.58 5.21
C GLY A 101 -3.98 -5.45 5.94
N THR A 102 -3.62 -4.20 5.69
CA THR A 102 -4.24 -3.02 6.29
C THR A 102 -5.06 -2.20 5.28
N ALA A 103 -5.17 -2.66 4.03
CA ALA A 103 -5.95 -1.95 3.03
C ALA A 103 -7.45 -1.97 3.35
N THR A 104 -8.11 -0.85 3.07
CA THR A 104 -9.57 -0.68 3.06
C THR A 104 -10.01 -0.27 1.67
N ARG A 105 -11.32 -0.07 1.47
CA ARG A 105 -11.87 0.47 0.22
C ARG A 105 -11.27 1.81 -0.20
N HIS A 106 -10.60 2.55 0.68
CA HIS A 106 -9.96 3.82 0.34
C HIS A 106 -8.49 3.66 -0.08
N SER A 107 -7.96 2.44 -0.01
CA SER A 107 -6.57 2.16 -0.37
C SER A 107 -6.39 1.94 -1.87
N ASP A 108 -5.34 2.54 -2.41
CA ASP A 108 -4.86 2.23 -3.76
C ASP A 108 -3.98 0.97 -3.75
N ILE A 109 -3.86 0.34 -4.92
CA ILE A 109 -3.05 -0.86 -5.12
C ILE A 109 -1.68 -0.43 -5.64
N TYR A 110 -0.61 -0.90 -5.00
CA TYR A 110 0.77 -0.65 -5.44
C TYR A 110 1.44 -1.96 -5.85
N VAL A 111 1.88 -2.03 -7.10
CA VAL A 111 2.61 -3.18 -7.65
C VAL A 111 3.94 -2.70 -8.21
N GLN A 112 5.03 -3.31 -7.77
CA GLN A 112 6.37 -3.10 -8.29
C GLN A 112 6.61 -4.01 -9.48
N LEU A 113 6.99 -3.44 -10.62
CA LEU A 113 7.38 -4.15 -11.82
C LEU A 113 8.91 -4.09 -11.94
N TYR A 114 9.56 -5.25 -12.05
CA TYR A 114 10.99 -5.36 -12.23
C TYR A 114 11.30 -5.70 -13.68
N CYS A 115 11.66 -4.66 -14.41
CA CYS A 115 11.81 -4.67 -15.86
C CYS A 115 13.29 -4.74 -16.24
N ASP A 116 13.61 -5.54 -17.26
CA ASP A 116 14.95 -5.54 -17.87
C ASP A 116 15.19 -4.26 -18.69
N ASP A 117 14.10 -3.65 -19.21
CA ASP A 117 14.06 -2.31 -19.80
C ASP A 117 12.87 -1.55 -19.20
N PRO A 118 13.07 -0.43 -18.48
CA PRO A 118 11.98 0.34 -17.87
C PRO A 118 10.86 0.72 -18.84
N LYS A 119 11.18 0.99 -20.12
CA LYS A 119 10.16 1.39 -21.09
C LYS A 119 9.26 0.24 -21.55
N SER A 120 9.71 -1.01 -21.42
CA SER A 120 8.97 -2.19 -21.87
C SER A 120 7.60 -2.35 -21.19
N ALA A 121 7.46 -1.94 -19.92
CA ALA A 121 6.19 -1.98 -19.19
C ALA A 121 5.16 -1.03 -19.80
N GLU A 122 5.60 0.19 -20.16
CA GLU A 122 4.74 1.20 -20.79
C GLU A 122 4.27 0.72 -22.18
N TRP A 123 5.18 0.16 -22.98
CA TRP A 123 4.85 -0.44 -24.28
C TRP A 123 3.82 -1.56 -24.17
N ALA A 124 3.92 -2.43 -23.15
CA ALA A 124 2.95 -3.50 -22.96
C ALA A 124 1.54 -2.98 -22.62
N LEU A 125 1.41 -1.88 -21.88
CA LEU A 125 0.11 -1.26 -21.63
C LEU A 125 -0.48 -0.68 -22.93
N LEU A 126 0.35 -0.02 -23.74
CA LEU A 126 -0.06 0.55 -25.03
C LEU A 126 -0.52 -0.53 -26.03
N ASP A 127 0.24 -1.61 -26.17
CA ASP A 127 -0.10 -2.73 -27.05
C ASP A 127 -1.45 -3.36 -26.67
N GLN A 128 -1.68 -3.47 -25.36
CA GLN A 128 -2.92 -3.99 -24.80
C GLN A 128 -4.06 -2.96 -24.73
N ARG A 129 -3.85 -1.76 -25.28
CA ARG A 129 -4.81 -0.64 -25.32
C ARG A 129 -5.39 -0.28 -23.95
N VAL A 130 -4.55 -0.33 -22.93
CA VAL A 130 -4.90 0.05 -21.57
C VAL A 130 -4.68 1.54 -21.40
N GLU A 131 -5.68 2.26 -20.92
CA GLU A 131 -5.54 3.66 -20.52
C GLU A 131 -4.74 3.74 -19.20
N TYR A 132 -3.71 4.57 -19.18
CA TYR A 132 -2.87 4.82 -18.00
C TYR A 132 -2.45 6.29 -17.94
N HIS A 133 -2.12 6.74 -16.74
CA HIS A 133 -1.53 8.06 -16.49
C HIS A 133 -0.09 7.90 -15.99
N PRO A 134 0.91 8.40 -16.74
CA PRO A 134 2.28 8.43 -16.28
C PRO A 134 2.45 9.47 -15.17
N GLY A 135 3.31 9.17 -14.21
CA GLY A 135 3.65 10.05 -13.10
C GLY A 135 4.91 9.57 -12.39
N THR A 136 5.14 10.12 -11.21
CA THR A 136 6.30 9.79 -10.38
C THR A 136 5.80 9.49 -8.97
N ALA A 137 6.15 8.31 -8.46
CA ALA A 137 5.86 7.93 -7.08
C ALA A 137 6.96 8.45 -6.12
N ALA A 138 6.77 8.19 -4.83
CA ALA A 138 7.82 8.45 -3.84
C ALA A 138 9.12 7.70 -4.20
N SER A 139 10.25 8.33 -3.86
CA SER A 139 11.59 7.83 -4.18
C SER A 139 11.81 6.38 -3.75
N ASP A 140 12.64 5.66 -4.51
CA ASP A 140 13.09 4.32 -4.14
C ASP A 140 14.02 4.33 -2.91
N ALA A 141 14.58 3.16 -2.57
CA ALA A 141 15.53 3.02 -1.47
C ALA A 141 16.84 3.82 -1.66
N GLN A 142 17.17 4.24 -2.88
CA GLN A 142 18.32 5.08 -3.22
C GLN A 142 17.98 6.58 -3.25
N GLY A 143 16.70 6.94 -3.20
CA GLY A 143 16.25 8.34 -3.27
C GLY A 143 15.84 8.77 -4.69
N ASP A 144 15.93 7.89 -5.67
CA ASP A 144 15.65 8.19 -7.07
C ASP A 144 14.14 8.17 -7.35
N PRO A 145 13.64 9.08 -8.21
CA PRO A 145 12.22 9.11 -8.58
C PRO A 145 11.83 7.83 -9.31
N VAL A 146 10.80 7.15 -8.81
CA VAL A 146 10.28 5.93 -9.44
C VAL A 146 9.18 6.29 -10.42
N GLU A 147 9.33 5.86 -11.68
CA GLU A 147 8.30 6.01 -12.71
C GLU A 147 7.06 5.21 -12.30
N ALA A 148 5.90 5.86 -12.35
CA ALA A 148 4.63 5.27 -11.96
C ALA A 148 3.64 5.34 -13.12
N LEU A 149 3.12 4.18 -13.54
CA LEU A 149 2.03 4.07 -14.51
C LEU A 149 0.75 3.77 -13.74
N THR A 150 -0.16 4.74 -13.67
CA THR A 150 -1.38 4.64 -12.86
C THR A 150 -2.57 4.27 -13.72
N LEU A 151 -3.25 3.19 -13.35
CA LEU A 151 -4.46 2.71 -14.00
C LEU A 151 -5.66 2.99 -13.11
N ARG A 152 -6.80 3.27 -13.75
CA ARG A 152 -8.09 3.39 -13.08
C ARG A 152 -8.92 2.14 -13.38
N LEU A 153 -9.15 1.32 -12.37
CA LEU A 153 -9.78 0.00 -12.51
C LEU A 153 -11.14 -0.06 -11.83
N ARG A 154 -12.11 -0.71 -12.46
CA ARG A 154 -13.40 -0.97 -11.83
C ARG A 154 -13.28 -2.21 -10.94
N CYS A 155 -13.48 -2.04 -9.63
CA CYS A 155 -13.52 -3.15 -8.68
C CYS A 155 -14.98 -3.53 -8.38
N GLU A 156 -15.51 -4.54 -9.08
CA GLU A 156 -16.94 -4.89 -8.98
C GLU A 156 -17.37 -5.25 -7.55
N ALA A 157 -16.55 -6.03 -6.84
CA ALA A 157 -16.82 -6.41 -5.45
C ALA A 157 -16.96 -5.21 -4.49
N LEU A 158 -16.25 -4.10 -4.76
CA LEU A 158 -16.35 -2.86 -3.98
C LEU A 158 -17.37 -1.85 -4.53
N GLY A 159 -17.95 -2.10 -5.71
CA GLY A 159 -18.87 -1.16 -6.35
C GLY A 159 -18.26 0.20 -6.72
N GLN A 160 -16.92 0.32 -6.80
CA GLN A 160 -16.23 1.60 -7.06
C GLN A 160 -15.03 1.45 -8.02
N TRP A 161 -14.41 2.59 -8.33
CA TRP A 161 -13.12 2.67 -9.02
C TRP A 161 -11.98 2.63 -8.01
N VAL A 162 -10.90 1.96 -8.37
CA VAL A 162 -9.66 1.79 -7.57
C VAL A 162 -8.48 2.18 -8.44
N LEU A 163 -7.48 2.86 -7.89
CA LEU A 163 -6.23 3.10 -8.62
C LEU A 163 -5.26 1.95 -8.41
N LEU A 164 -4.63 1.54 -9.50
CA LEU A 164 -3.48 0.64 -9.49
C LEU A 164 -2.26 1.41 -9.97
N HIS A 165 -1.28 1.57 -9.09
CA HIS A 165 0.01 2.17 -9.39
C HIS A 165 1.02 1.08 -9.72
N LEU A 166 1.49 1.06 -10.96
CA LEU A 166 2.60 0.21 -11.40
C LEU A 166 3.90 1.01 -11.27
N LEU A 167 4.72 0.63 -10.29
CA LEU A 167 6.01 1.23 -10.03
C LEU A 167 7.07 0.52 -10.88
N VAL A 168 7.62 1.21 -11.88
CA VAL A 168 8.59 0.64 -12.81
C VAL A 168 9.99 0.76 -12.21
N LEU A 169 10.61 -0.38 -11.96
CA LEU A 169 11.92 -0.52 -11.35
C LEU A 169 12.84 -1.34 -12.25
N ASP A 170 14.14 -1.08 -12.15
CA ASP A 170 15.15 -1.89 -12.80
C ASP A 170 15.18 -3.31 -12.22
N HIS A 171 15.45 -4.31 -13.06
CA HIS A 171 15.55 -5.71 -12.65
C HIS A 171 16.55 -5.93 -11.50
N ASP A 172 17.69 -5.21 -11.49
CA ASP A 172 18.72 -5.35 -10.48
C ASP A 172 18.23 -4.93 -9.07
N ALA A 173 17.22 -4.07 -9.01
CA ALA A 173 16.61 -3.63 -7.76
C ALA A 173 15.89 -4.77 -7.02
N LEU A 174 15.51 -5.86 -7.70
CA LEU A 174 14.75 -6.97 -7.13
C LEU A 174 15.48 -7.62 -5.94
N ARG A 175 16.81 -7.80 -6.03
CA ARG A 175 17.59 -8.41 -4.93
C ARG A 175 17.54 -7.59 -3.64
N GLY A 176 17.60 -6.27 -3.76
CA GLY A 176 17.50 -5.37 -2.62
C GLY A 176 16.07 -5.28 -2.09
N ALA A 177 15.09 -5.31 -2.99
CA ALA A 177 13.69 -5.15 -2.63
C ALA A 177 13.14 -6.31 -1.80
N LEU A 178 13.63 -7.54 -1.99
CA LEU A 178 13.21 -8.71 -1.21
C LEU A 178 13.81 -8.76 0.21
N ARG A 179 14.69 -7.82 0.57
CA ARG A 179 15.24 -7.76 1.93
C ARG A 179 14.13 -7.48 2.94
N PRO A 180 14.18 -8.10 4.13
CA PRO A 180 13.22 -7.81 5.17
C PRO A 180 13.14 -6.33 5.52
N ASP A 181 11.95 -5.85 5.86
CA ASP A 181 11.73 -4.51 6.37
C ASP A 181 12.35 -4.32 7.77
N ALA A 182 12.21 -3.12 8.35
CA ALA A 182 12.69 -2.83 9.70
C ALA A 182 12.09 -3.75 10.79
N GLN A 183 10.99 -4.46 10.49
CA GLN A 183 10.31 -5.40 11.37
C GLN A 183 10.64 -6.87 11.02
N GLY A 184 11.57 -7.11 10.11
CA GLY A 184 11.95 -8.46 9.67
C GLY A 184 10.91 -9.14 8.77
N ARG A 185 9.90 -8.42 8.30
CA ARG A 185 8.83 -8.95 7.44
C ARG A 185 9.21 -8.79 5.98
N ARG A 186 8.60 -9.61 5.12
CA ARG A 186 8.71 -9.41 3.67
C ARG A 186 7.94 -8.14 3.28
N PRO A 187 8.57 -7.13 2.69
CA PRO A 187 7.92 -5.86 2.36
C PRO A 187 6.99 -5.95 1.14
N ARG A 188 7.08 -7.03 0.37
CA ARG A 188 6.32 -7.28 -0.86
C ARG A 188 6.33 -8.75 -1.19
N GLY A 189 5.43 -9.18 -2.06
CA GLY A 189 5.41 -10.56 -2.54
C GLY A 189 4.88 -10.74 -3.95
N ASP A 190 5.24 -11.85 -4.57
CA ASP A 190 4.90 -12.21 -5.94
C ASP A 190 3.45 -12.73 -6.07
N ALA A 191 3.04 -13.07 -7.30
CA ALA A 191 1.69 -13.57 -7.56
C ALA A 191 1.37 -14.90 -6.83
N GLN A 192 2.35 -15.77 -6.60
CA GLN A 192 2.15 -17.01 -5.86
C GLN A 192 1.91 -16.71 -4.38
N GLU A 193 2.66 -15.79 -3.80
CA GLU A 193 2.47 -15.35 -2.41
C GLU A 193 1.13 -14.65 -2.21
N VAL A 194 0.67 -13.84 -3.18
CA VAL A 194 -0.67 -13.24 -3.15
C VAL A 194 -1.78 -14.29 -3.20
N ARG A 195 -1.63 -15.35 -4.02
CA ARG A 195 -2.58 -16.49 -4.02
C ARG A 195 -2.60 -17.19 -2.66
N ALA A 196 -1.46 -17.32 -1.99
CA ALA A 196 -1.40 -17.90 -0.65
C ALA A 196 -2.15 -17.04 0.38
N LEU A 197 -2.03 -15.71 0.30
CA LEU A 197 -2.81 -14.78 1.14
C LEU A 197 -4.32 -14.94 0.91
N LEU A 198 -4.76 -14.99 -0.35
CA LEU A 198 -6.18 -15.18 -0.70
C LEU A 198 -6.74 -16.53 -0.20
N ALA A 199 -5.93 -17.58 -0.24
CA ALA A 199 -6.29 -18.88 0.31
C ALA A 199 -6.42 -18.83 1.85
N ALA A 200 -5.51 -18.12 2.54
CA ALA A 200 -5.56 -17.92 3.98
C ALA A 200 -6.78 -17.09 4.42
N ASP A 201 -7.08 -16.01 3.72
CA ASP A 201 -8.25 -15.15 3.99
C ASP A 201 -9.57 -15.94 3.89
N SER A 202 -9.66 -16.86 2.92
CA SER A 202 -10.80 -17.76 2.74
C SER A 202 -10.99 -18.70 3.94
N GLY A 203 -9.89 -19.14 4.57
CA GLY A 203 -9.90 -19.98 5.75
C GLY A 203 -10.42 -19.24 6.99
N SER A 204 -10.00 -17.99 7.17
CA SER A 204 -10.45 -17.13 8.27
C SER A 204 -11.93 -16.77 8.16
N GLN A 205 -12.42 -16.47 6.95
CA GLN A 205 -13.85 -16.17 6.71
C GLN A 205 -14.77 -17.37 6.97
N ARG A 206 -14.32 -18.60 6.68
CA ARG A 206 -15.08 -19.82 6.97
C ARG A 206 -15.10 -20.20 8.45
N ALA A 207 -14.11 -19.77 9.23
CA ALA A 207 -14.07 -20.02 10.67
C ALA A 207 -14.94 -19.03 11.47
N ALA A 208 -15.26 -17.87 10.88
CA ALA A 208 -16.06 -16.81 11.50
C ALA A 208 -17.55 -16.84 11.11
N ALA A 209 -17.95 -17.68 10.16
CA ALA A 209 -19.34 -17.87 9.69
C ALA A 209 -19.95 -19.17 10.25
#